data_AF-A0A970K0L5-F1
#
_entry.id   AF-A0A970K0L5-F1
#
_cell.length_a   1.000
_cell.length_b   1.000
_cell.length_c   1.000
_cell.angle_alpha   90.00
_cell.angle_beta   90.00
_cell.angle_gamma   90.00
#
_symmetry.space_group_name_H-M   'P 1'
#
loop_
_entity.id
_entity.type
_entity.pdbx_description
1 polymer ?
#
loop_
_entity_poly.entity_id
_entity_poly.type
_entity_poly.pdbx_seq_one_letter_code
_entity_poly.pdbx_strand_id
1 'polypeptide(L)'
;MQKSYLYRYGDPETFTLIPQEGVALARPQGYEGFNCCWDAALSPDGIFYFSIGSEAGNGDYAYLNRYNRENNTIEKCFYSRDVVLPSPRALPGSKIHSAIDFLPDGRIICCNHSTDKAPNHVEWLPYAYYAHTWEGFQGSTLMIYDPKTGHIDNLGIPAPHESMYGGVYSA
;
A
#
# COMPACT_ATOMS: atom_id res chain seq x y z
N MET A 1 -21.72 36.96 -1.04
CA MET A 1 -21.35 35.61 -1.53
C MET A 1 -20.77 34.84 -0.36
N GLN A 2 -21.36 33.69 -0.02
CA GLN A 2 -20.88 32.81 1.05
C GLN A 2 -19.58 32.17 0.57
N LYS A 3 -18.44 32.49 1.19
CA LYS A 3 -17.17 31.81 0.88
C LYS A 3 -17.33 30.35 1.29
N SER A 4 -17.46 29.45 0.31
CA SER A 4 -17.33 28.03 0.58
C SER A 4 -15.83 27.73 0.71
N TYR A 5 -15.41 27.30 1.90
CA TYR A 5 -14.07 26.77 2.13
C TYR A 5 -14.01 25.32 1.61
N LEU A 6 -14.40 25.12 0.35
CA LEU A 6 -14.32 23.83 -0.31
C LEU A 6 -12.87 23.58 -0.69
N TYR A 7 -12.28 22.58 -0.06
CA TYR A 7 -10.99 22.00 -0.44
C TYR A 7 -11.03 21.61 -1.93
N ARG A 8 -10.14 22.17 -2.74
CA ARG A 8 -10.00 21.82 -4.15
C ARG A 8 -8.77 20.93 -4.31
N TYR A 9 -9.01 19.64 -4.50
CA TYR A 9 -7.94 18.66 -4.71
C TYR A 9 -7.06 19.08 -5.90
N GLY A 10 -5.75 19.18 -5.66
CA GLY A 10 -4.76 19.54 -6.68
C GLY A 10 -4.49 21.04 -6.88
N ASP A 11 -5.29 21.94 -6.31
CA ASP A 11 -5.06 23.38 -6.40
C ASP A 11 -3.90 23.81 -5.48
N PRO A 12 -2.80 24.41 -5.98
CA PRO A 12 -1.68 24.87 -5.17
C PRO A 12 -2.08 25.77 -4.01
N GLU A 13 -3.11 26.62 -4.17
CA GLU A 13 -3.58 27.52 -3.09
C GLU A 13 -4.13 26.75 -1.90
N THR A 14 -4.72 25.58 -2.13
CA THR A 14 -5.28 24.75 -1.06
C THR A 14 -4.18 24.22 -0.12
N PHE A 15 -2.96 24.00 -0.63
CA PHE A 15 -1.83 23.56 0.20
C PHE A 15 -1.30 24.67 1.11
N THR A 16 -1.63 25.95 0.85
CA THR A 16 -1.28 27.06 1.73
C THR A 16 -2.16 27.13 2.99
N LEU A 17 -3.34 26.48 2.97
CA LEU A 17 -4.24 26.37 4.12
C LEU A 17 -3.77 25.32 5.14
N ILE A 18 -2.86 24.44 4.74
CA ILE A 18 -2.23 23.49 5.68
C ILE A 18 -1.27 24.29 6.56
N PRO A 19 -1.22 24.06 7.89
CA PRO A 19 -0.27 24.74 8.76
C PRO A 19 1.15 24.65 8.22
N GLN A 20 1.78 25.80 8.01
CA GLN A 20 3.16 25.87 7.48
C GLN A 20 4.20 25.53 8.55
N GLU A 21 3.76 25.49 9.82
CA GLU A 21 4.54 25.05 10.97
C GLU A 21 3.91 23.79 11.57
N GLY A 22 4.74 22.85 12.03
CA GLY A 22 4.30 21.60 12.65
C GLY A 22 3.80 20.52 11.68
N VAL A 23 3.51 20.84 10.42
CA VAL A 23 3.13 19.86 9.39
C VAL A 23 4.21 19.74 8.32
N ALA A 24 4.44 18.50 7.89
CA ALA A 24 5.31 18.15 6.80
C ALA A 24 4.49 17.58 5.66
N LEU A 25 4.80 17.97 4.42
CA LEU A 25 4.10 17.48 3.25
C LEU A 25 5.12 17.04 2.20
N ALA A 26 5.07 15.75 1.86
CA ALA A 26 5.74 15.20 0.70
C ALA A 26 4.68 14.63 -0.25
N ARG A 27 4.84 14.92 -1.55
CA ARG A 27 4.04 14.28 -2.59
C ARG A 27 4.80 13.06 -3.12
N PRO A 28 4.17 11.88 -3.25
CA PRO A 28 4.80 10.75 -3.91
C PRO A 28 5.20 11.13 -5.35
N GLN A 29 6.44 10.82 -5.74
CA GLN A 29 6.97 11.03 -7.09
C GLN A 29 7.35 9.67 -7.68
N GLY A 30 7.04 9.41 -8.95
CA GLY A 30 7.33 8.11 -9.59
C GLY A 30 6.34 7.00 -9.24
N TYR A 31 5.13 7.36 -8.81
CA TYR A 31 4.03 6.44 -8.48
C TYR A 31 2.82 6.73 -9.37
N GLU A 32 3.04 7.05 -10.64
CA GLU A 32 1.98 7.36 -11.59
C GLU A 32 0.98 6.21 -11.69
N GLY A 33 -0.32 6.52 -11.62
CA GLY A 33 -1.40 5.54 -11.57
C GLY A 33 -1.77 5.11 -10.16
N PHE A 34 -0.82 4.96 -9.23
CA PHE A 34 -1.10 4.52 -7.87
C PHE A 34 -1.92 5.58 -7.13
N ASN A 35 -3.11 5.20 -6.69
CA ASN A 35 -4.18 6.13 -6.33
C ASN A 35 -4.73 5.92 -4.91
N CYS A 36 -4.17 4.98 -4.13
CA CYS A 36 -4.67 4.71 -2.80
C CYS A 36 -3.54 4.47 -1.78
N CYS A 37 -3.83 4.79 -0.52
CA CYS A 37 -3.08 4.38 0.66
C CYS A 37 -4.11 3.86 1.66
N TRP A 38 -4.05 2.56 1.96
CA TRP A 38 -5.00 1.88 2.84
C TRP A 38 -4.38 1.45 4.16
N ASP A 39 -3.11 1.78 4.33
CA ASP A 39 -2.43 1.49 5.57
C ASP A 39 -1.15 2.30 5.77
N ALA A 40 -0.92 2.65 7.03
CA ALA A 40 0.25 3.33 7.51
C ALA A 40 0.44 3.09 9.00
N ALA A 41 1.69 2.99 9.43
CA ALA A 41 2.04 2.79 10.83
C ALA A 41 3.31 3.56 11.19
N LEU A 42 3.34 4.11 12.40
CA LEU A 42 4.53 4.71 12.97
C LEU A 42 5.29 3.62 13.72
N SER A 43 6.54 3.39 13.35
CA SER A 43 7.38 2.42 14.04
C SER A 43 7.75 2.88 15.45
N PRO A 44 8.14 1.97 16.36
CA PRO A 44 8.56 2.33 17.72
C PRO A 44 9.75 3.32 17.76
N ASP A 45 10.59 3.34 16.74
CA ASP A 45 11.71 4.28 16.57
C ASP A 45 11.32 5.57 15.81
N GLY A 46 10.03 5.78 15.52
CA GLY A 46 9.48 7.04 15.00
C GLY A 46 9.54 7.20 13.48
N ILE A 47 9.85 6.13 12.74
CA ILE A 47 9.83 6.12 11.27
C ILE A 47 8.40 5.85 10.80
N PHE A 48 7.88 6.72 9.94
CA PHE A 48 6.54 6.57 9.40
C PHE A 48 6.55 5.71 8.14
N TYR A 49 5.93 4.53 8.21
CA TYR A 49 5.77 3.61 7.09
C TYR A 49 4.36 3.66 6.55
N PHE A 50 4.21 3.56 5.24
CA PHE A 50 2.90 3.59 4.60
C PHE A 50 2.92 2.90 3.25
N SER A 51 1.75 2.47 2.82
CA SER A 51 1.57 1.82 1.53
C SER A 51 1.18 2.81 0.43
N ILE A 52 1.70 2.60 -0.77
CA ILE A 52 1.18 3.23 -1.98
C ILE A 52 0.69 2.10 -2.87
N GLY A 53 -0.63 2.03 -3.06
CA GLY A 53 -1.30 0.96 -3.77
C GLY A 53 -2.05 1.44 -5.00
N SER A 54 -2.56 0.45 -5.72
CA SER A 54 -3.44 0.63 -6.86
C SER A 54 -4.85 0.13 -6.54
N GLU A 55 -5.85 0.86 -7.01
CA GLU A 55 -7.25 0.55 -6.78
C GLU A 55 -8.10 0.94 -8.00
N ALA A 56 -9.00 0.05 -8.39
CA ALA A 56 -10.05 0.29 -9.39
C ALA A 56 -9.60 0.83 -10.76
N GLY A 57 -8.36 0.57 -11.22
CA GLY A 57 -7.90 1.17 -12.49
C GLY A 57 -6.65 0.62 -13.13
N ASN A 58 -5.55 0.41 -12.41
CA ASN A 58 -4.29 0.05 -13.09
C ASN A 58 -4.06 -1.46 -13.19
N GLY A 59 -4.59 -2.23 -12.24
CA GLY A 59 -4.25 -3.65 -12.10
C GLY A 59 -2.79 -3.85 -11.68
N ASP A 60 -2.32 -3.02 -10.76
CA ASP A 60 -0.95 -3.03 -10.25
C ASP A 60 -0.88 -3.56 -8.81
N TYR A 61 0.31 -3.58 -8.23
CA TYR A 61 0.66 -4.09 -6.91
C TYR A 61 0.79 -2.97 -5.87
N ALA A 62 1.29 -3.28 -4.68
CA ALA A 62 1.57 -2.28 -3.65
C ALA A 62 3.06 -1.99 -3.50
N TYR A 63 3.39 -0.77 -3.12
CA TYR A 63 4.68 -0.42 -2.52
C TYR A 63 4.54 -0.29 -0.99
N LEU A 64 5.55 -0.75 -0.26
CA LEU A 64 5.82 -0.24 1.08
C LEU A 64 6.82 0.90 0.96
N ASN A 65 6.55 1.99 1.67
CA ASN A 65 7.39 3.18 1.68
C ASN A 65 7.64 3.63 3.11
N ARG A 66 8.68 4.44 3.28
CA ARG A 66 8.90 5.22 4.49
C ARG A 66 9.00 6.69 4.17
N TYR A 67 8.60 7.52 5.11
CA TYR A 67 8.77 8.96 5.02
C TYR A 67 10.08 9.39 5.69
N ASN A 68 10.95 10.03 4.92
CA ASN A 68 12.16 10.68 5.44
C ASN A 68 11.83 12.14 5.74
N ARG A 69 11.65 12.44 7.04
CA ARG A 69 11.25 13.78 7.50
C ARG A 69 12.32 14.84 7.26
N GLU A 70 13.59 14.48 7.41
CA GLU A 70 14.74 15.40 7.29
C GLU A 70 14.83 15.96 5.87
N ASN A 71 14.69 15.08 4.88
CA ASN A 71 14.78 15.44 3.46
C ASN A 71 13.41 15.77 2.85
N ASN A 72 12.33 15.57 3.60
CA ASN A 72 10.95 15.67 3.12
C ASN A 72 10.69 14.82 1.86
N THR A 73 11.18 13.57 1.87
CA THR A 73 11.09 12.63 0.74
C THR A 73 10.34 11.36 1.14
N ILE A 74 9.76 10.71 0.12
CA ILE A 74 9.16 9.39 0.25
C ILE A 74 10.13 8.38 -0.36
N GLU A 75 10.58 7.43 0.45
CA GLU A 75 11.57 6.44 0.07
C GLU A 75 10.90 5.08 -0.09
N LYS A 76 11.12 4.43 -1.24
CA LYS A 76 10.64 3.09 -1.50
C LYS A 76 11.38 2.09 -0.61
N CYS A 77 10.64 1.31 0.17
CA CYS A 77 11.18 0.15 0.86
C CYS A 77 11.20 -1.05 -0.08
N PHE A 78 10.04 -1.44 -0.61
CA PHE A 78 9.92 -2.51 -1.59
C PHE A 78 8.66 -2.40 -2.44
N TYR A 79 8.65 -3.12 -3.56
CA TYR A 79 7.51 -3.30 -4.43
C TYR A 79 7.02 -4.74 -4.33
N SER A 80 5.78 -4.94 -3.89
CA SER A 80 5.27 -6.27 -3.51
C SER A 80 5.21 -7.26 -4.68
N ARG A 81 5.12 -6.80 -5.94
CA ARG A 81 5.19 -7.68 -7.11
C ARG A 81 6.47 -8.52 -7.15
N ASP A 82 7.60 -7.91 -6.80
CA ASP A 82 8.93 -8.53 -6.84
C ASP A 82 9.11 -9.58 -5.74
N VAL A 83 8.19 -9.61 -4.78
CA VAL A 83 8.21 -10.50 -3.61
C VAL A 83 7.17 -11.61 -3.76
N VAL A 84 5.94 -11.25 -4.13
CA VAL A 84 4.81 -12.20 -4.17
C VAL A 84 4.76 -13.03 -5.45
N LEU A 85 5.40 -12.55 -6.52
CA LEU A 85 5.64 -13.27 -7.79
C LEU A 85 4.42 -14.08 -8.32
N PRO A 86 3.22 -13.48 -8.42
CA PRO A 86 2.06 -14.24 -8.85
C PRO A 86 2.07 -14.43 -10.37
N SER A 87 1.16 -15.27 -10.85
CA SER A 87 0.93 -15.41 -12.30
C SER A 87 0.61 -14.05 -12.93
N PRO A 88 1.16 -13.72 -14.12
CA PRO A 88 0.84 -12.47 -14.82
C PRO A 88 -0.64 -12.28 -15.16
N ARG A 89 -1.45 -13.34 -15.06
CA ARG A 89 -2.90 -13.32 -15.28
C ARG A 89 -3.71 -13.11 -14.00
N ALA A 90 -3.12 -13.41 -12.84
CA ALA A 90 -3.81 -13.40 -11.57
C ALA A 90 -4.14 -11.97 -11.13
N LEU A 91 -5.18 -11.86 -10.33
CA LEU A 91 -5.52 -10.62 -9.65
C LEU A 91 -4.33 -10.17 -8.78
N PRO A 92 -3.84 -8.92 -8.93
CA PRO A 92 -2.70 -8.46 -8.17
C PRO A 92 -3.09 -8.19 -6.71
N GLY A 93 -2.16 -8.40 -5.79
CA GLY A 93 -2.26 -7.83 -4.43
C GLY A 93 -1.94 -6.34 -4.48
N SER A 94 -2.93 -5.55 -4.88
CA SER A 94 -2.80 -4.15 -5.27
C SER A 94 -2.55 -3.17 -4.13
N LYS A 95 -2.67 -3.60 -2.88
CA LYS A 95 -2.44 -2.75 -1.70
C LYS A 95 -1.91 -3.55 -0.51
N ILE A 96 -1.40 -2.85 0.49
CA ILE A 96 -1.29 -3.35 1.87
C ILE A 96 -2.42 -2.63 2.62
N HIS A 97 -3.33 -3.38 3.25
CA HIS A 97 -4.58 -2.85 3.78
C HIS A 97 -4.75 -3.24 5.24
N SER A 98 -4.59 -2.26 6.15
CA SER A 98 -4.70 -2.45 7.60
C SER A 98 -3.94 -3.68 8.09
N ALA A 99 -2.68 -3.82 7.67
CA ALA A 99 -1.85 -4.98 7.90
C ALA A 99 -0.36 -4.68 8.20
N ILE A 100 0.10 -3.44 8.25
CA ILE A 100 1.46 -3.06 8.63
C ILE A 100 1.56 -3.08 10.15
N ASP A 101 2.45 -3.91 10.68
CA ASP A 101 2.84 -3.89 12.08
C ASP A 101 4.33 -4.23 12.26
N PHE A 102 4.81 -4.15 13.50
CA PHE A 102 6.21 -4.28 13.86
C PHE A 102 6.44 -5.50 14.75
N LEU A 103 7.43 -6.29 14.37
CA LEU A 103 7.96 -7.35 15.22
C LEU A 103 8.85 -6.74 16.32
N PRO A 104 9.04 -7.44 17.46
CA PRO A 104 9.84 -6.92 18.58
C PRO A 104 11.30 -6.57 18.25
N ASP A 105 11.84 -7.10 17.15
CA ASP A 105 13.19 -6.83 16.67
C ASP A 105 13.27 -5.65 15.67
N GLY A 106 12.14 -4.99 15.40
CA GLY A 106 12.02 -3.84 14.52
C GLY A 106 11.77 -4.18 13.05
N ARG A 107 11.65 -5.47 12.70
CA ARG A 107 11.19 -5.87 11.37
C ARG A 107 9.70 -5.55 11.20
N ILE A 108 9.28 -5.35 9.96
CA ILE A 108 7.90 -5.04 9.61
C ILE A 108 7.22 -6.31 9.12
N ILE A 109 6.04 -6.63 9.65
CA ILE A 109 5.17 -7.70 9.14
C ILE A 109 4.00 -7.06 8.41
N CYS A 110 3.67 -7.57 7.23
CA CYS A 110 2.51 -7.10 6.48
C CYS A 110 1.95 -8.13 5.50
N CYS A 111 0.72 -7.91 5.01
CA CYS A 111 0.15 -8.71 3.95
C CYS A 111 -0.47 -7.87 2.85
N ASN A 112 -0.42 -8.36 1.61
CA ASN A 112 -1.08 -7.71 0.48
C ASN A 112 -2.59 -8.01 0.46
N HIS A 113 -3.33 -7.19 -0.27
CA HIS A 113 -4.77 -7.27 -0.45
C HIS A 113 -5.12 -6.77 -1.86
N SER A 114 -6.29 -7.15 -2.40
CA SER A 114 -6.70 -6.74 -3.74
C SER A 114 -8.07 -6.06 -3.78
N THR A 115 -8.12 -4.90 -4.44
CA THR A 115 -9.36 -4.26 -4.91
C THR A 115 -9.14 -3.56 -6.25
N ASP A 116 -8.35 -4.19 -7.11
CA ASP A 116 -8.03 -3.67 -8.44
C ASP A 116 -8.28 -4.74 -9.49
N LYS A 117 -8.40 -4.32 -10.74
CA LYS A 117 -8.67 -5.22 -11.85
C LYS A 117 -7.53 -6.21 -12.05
N ALA A 118 -7.85 -7.43 -12.51
CA ALA A 118 -6.82 -8.28 -13.09
C ALA A 118 -6.26 -7.62 -14.37
N PRO A 119 -5.00 -7.89 -14.77
CA PRO A 119 -4.35 -7.18 -15.88
C PRO A 119 -5.12 -7.23 -17.20
N ASN A 120 -5.84 -8.34 -17.45
CA ASN A 120 -6.59 -8.57 -18.68
C ASN A 120 -8.03 -8.03 -18.66
N HIS A 121 -8.45 -7.41 -17.56
CA HIS A 121 -9.80 -6.86 -17.41
C HIS A 121 -9.77 -5.34 -17.55
N VAL A 122 -10.86 -4.76 -18.05
CA VAL A 122 -10.99 -3.30 -18.23
C VAL A 122 -11.30 -2.62 -16.89
N GLU A 123 -12.06 -3.29 -16.02
CA GLU A 123 -12.56 -2.73 -14.77
C GLU A 123 -12.47 -3.75 -13.62
N TRP A 124 -12.51 -3.24 -12.39
CA TRP A 124 -12.61 -4.05 -11.18
C TRP A 124 -14.03 -4.64 -11.03
N LEU A 125 -14.17 -5.95 -11.24
CA LEU A 125 -15.42 -6.70 -11.13
C LEU A 125 -15.24 -7.83 -10.10
N PRO A 126 -15.26 -7.52 -8.79
CA PRO A 126 -14.93 -8.47 -7.72
C PRO A 126 -15.73 -9.77 -7.84
N TYR A 127 -17.04 -9.65 -8.07
CA TYR A 127 -17.93 -10.80 -8.08
C TYR A 127 -17.78 -11.68 -9.33
N ALA A 128 -17.18 -11.16 -10.41
CA ALA A 128 -17.06 -11.90 -11.66
C ALA A 128 -15.83 -12.82 -11.68
N TYR A 129 -14.71 -12.38 -11.09
CA TYR A 129 -13.44 -13.08 -11.25
C TYR A 129 -12.61 -13.25 -9.98
N TYR A 130 -13.04 -12.74 -8.82
CA TYR A 130 -12.29 -12.97 -7.56
C TYR A 130 -12.02 -14.47 -7.30
N ALA A 131 -13.02 -15.31 -7.57
CA ALA A 131 -12.93 -16.76 -7.43
C ALA A 131 -12.48 -17.49 -8.73
N HIS A 132 -12.03 -16.76 -9.75
CA HIS A 132 -11.62 -17.37 -11.01
C HIS A 132 -10.33 -18.17 -10.83
N THR A 133 -10.30 -19.43 -11.27
CA THR A 133 -9.19 -20.37 -11.03
C THR A 133 -7.82 -19.85 -11.48
N TRP A 134 -7.76 -19.04 -12.55
CA TRP A 134 -6.49 -18.55 -13.12
C TRP A 134 -6.27 -17.05 -12.98
N GLU A 135 -7.33 -16.29 -12.70
CA GLU A 135 -7.33 -14.83 -12.75
C GLU A 135 -7.79 -14.20 -11.43
N GLY A 136 -8.30 -15.03 -10.52
CA GLY A 136 -8.70 -14.62 -9.19
C GLY A 136 -7.52 -14.33 -8.28
N PHE A 137 -7.84 -13.77 -7.12
CA PHE A 137 -6.85 -13.49 -6.09
C PHE A 137 -6.31 -14.80 -5.55
N GLN A 138 -4.99 -14.94 -5.48
CA GLN A 138 -4.38 -16.16 -4.94
C GLN A 138 -4.46 -16.19 -3.40
N GLY A 139 -4.72 -15.05 -2.79
CA GLY A 139 -4.80 -14.85 -1.36
C GLY A 139 -3.72 -13.89 -0.86
N SER A 140 -3.93 -13.34 0.34
CA SER A 140 -2.99 -12.43 0.97
C SER A 140 -1.67 -13.14 1.28
N THR A 141 -0.58 -12.65 0.70
CA THR A 141 0.78 -13.12 0.98
C THR A 141 1.31 -12.40 2.21
N LEU A 142 1.76 -13.14 3.21
CA LEU A 142 2.42 -12.62 4.38
C LEU A 142 3.89 -12.34 4.07
N MET A 143 4.35 -11.14 4.41
CA MET A 143 5.69 -10.65 4.12
C MET A 143 6.34 -10.11 5.40
N ILE A 144 7.65 -10.33 5.54
CA ILE A 144 8.46 -9.67 6.57
C ILE A 144 9.54 -8.83 5.88
N TYR A 145 9.63 -7.55 6.23
CA TYR A 145 10.64 -6.64 5.73
C TYR A 145 11.60 -6.24 6.85
N ASP A 146 12.90 -6.36 6.61
CA ASP A 146 13.94 -5.84 7.49
C ASP A 146 14.41 -4.45 7.01
N PRO A 147 14.06 -3.37 7.71
CA PRO A 147 14.44 -2.02 7.31
C PRO A 147 15.94 -1.74 7.42
N LYS A 148 16.71 -2.55 8.15
CA LYS A 148 18.16 -2.38 8.31
C LYS A 148 18.93 -2.91 7.11
N THR A 149 18.48 -4.04 6.55
CA THR A 149 19.16 -4.73 5.44
C THR A 149 18.48 -4.48 4.10
N GLY A 150 17.20 -4.09 4.11
CA GLY A 150 16.36 -4.03 2.92
C GLY A 150 15.84 -5.40 2.47
N HIS A 151 16.13 -6.47 3.22
CA HIS A 151 15.72 -7.83 2.88
C HIS A 151 14.22 -8.04 3.13
N ILE A 152 13.58 -8.85 2.28
CA ILE A 152 12.15 -9.15 2.36
C ILE A 152 11.95 -10.67 2.24
N ASP A 153 11.25 -11.24 3.22
CA ASP A 153 10.82 -12.64 3.20
C ASP A 153 9.38 -12.74 2.74
N ASN A 154 9.11 -13.67 1.82
CA ASN A 154 7.78 -14.13 1.47
C ASN A 154 7.45 -15.38 2.29
N LEU A 155 6.49 -15.29 3.21
CA LEU A 155 6.06 -16.40 4.06
C LEU A 155 4.92 -17.23 3.46
N GLY A 156 4.49 -16.89 2.24
CA GLY A 156 3.42 -17.55 1.53
C GLY A 156 2.03 -17.01 1.87
N ILE A 157 1.03 -17.75 1.41
CA ILE A 157 -0.39 -17.42 1.54
C ILE A 157 -1.00 -18.36 2.61
N PRO A 158 -1.31 -17.87 3.82
CA PRO A 158 -1.84 -18.72 4.89
C PRO A 158 -3.30 -19.13 4.64
N ALA A 159 -4.06 -18.33 3.90
CA ALA A 159 -5.45 -18.60 3.53
C ALA A 159 -5.61 -18.41 2.00
N PRO A 160 -5.56 -19.50 1.21
CA PRO A 160 -5.68 -19.43 -0.24
C PRO A 160 -6.99 -18.78 -0.66
N HIS A 161 -6.93 -17.91 -1.66
CA HIS A 161 -8.07 -17.17 -2.22
C HIS A 161 -8.81 -16.27 -1.22
N GLU A 162 -8.23 -15.98 -0.06
CA GLU A 162 -8.82 -15.11 0.95
C GLU A 162 -8.03 -13.81 1.11
N SER A 163 -8.77 -12.76 1.43
CA SER A 163 -8.21 -11.47 1.81
C SER A 163 -8.02 -11.41 3.32
N MET A 164 -6.81 -11.08 3.76
CA MET A 164 -6.52 -10.81 5.16
C MET A 164 -6.54 -9.31 5.46
N TYR A 165 -7.10 -8.98 6.61
CA TYR A 165 -7.13 -7.67 7.22
C TYR A 165 -6.64 -7.78 8.67
N GLY A 166 -6.17 -6.69 9.25
CA GLY A 166 -5.89 -6.61 10.68
C GLY A 166 -4.61 -7.33 11.09
N GLY A 167 -3.51 -7.05 10.40
CA GLY A 167 -2.17 -7.60 10.69
C GLY A 167 -1.53 -7.06 11.97
N VAL A 168 -2.31 -6.81 13.03
CA VAL A 168 -1.79 -6.39 14.33
C VAL A 168 -1.17 -7.62 15.00
N TYR A 169 0.15 -7.64 15.03
CA TYR A 169 0.99 -8.63 15.68
C TYR A 169 0.84 -8.59 17.21
N SER A 170 0.68 -7.40 17.81
CA SER A 170 0.44 -7.27 19.26
C SER A 170 -0.59 -6.19 19.61
N ALA A 171 -1.54 -6.54 20.48
CA ALA A 171 -2.59 -5.67 20.99
C ALA A 171 -2.09 -4.65 22.02
#